data_AF-A0A0F9VCA9-F1
#
_entry.id   AF-A0A0F9VCA9-F1
#
_cell.length_a   1.000
_cell.length_b   1.000
_cell.length_c   1.000
_cell.angle_alpha   90.00
_cell.angle_beta   90.00
_cell.angle_gamma   90.00
#
_symmetry.space_group_name_H-M   'P 1'
#
loop_
_entity.id
_entity.type
_entity.pdbx_description
1 polymer ?
#
loop_
_entity_poly.entity_id
_entity_poly.type
_entity_poly.pdbx_seq_one_letter_code
_entity_poly.pdbx_strand_id
1 'polypeptide(L)'
;FDGDHKKVKQLDVLVAKKMGFDVTMPITGQTYSRKIDAAVAQALAGIGASVHKIANDVRLLAGMKELEEPFEKSKVGSSAMAYKRNPMRCERATGLARFLMDIASSPLHTAAEQWFERTLDDSANKRLAMPEAFLAADSILRIMLNVTDALVVYEATIAAHVAEELPFMATENILMAAVAAGGDRQDMHERIRRHALAAGEQALLFLNRRGYAPLTLCRVCGHRFQCPDCSTWLVDHRLRGQLQCHHCGFAVPRPEACPECGTLDHLVACGPGVERIAEEMLTDFPEARTILLSSDLPGGARRLRRELDAIADGEADIVIGTQLVAKGHHFPMMTLVGAIDADLGLANGDPRAAERTFQLLHQVTGRAGRSGGRASRGLIQTFQPEHPVMQAIASGDASRFYEREITERERTGLPPFGRLASVIVSANSRKEAEDHARSLRRAATEDGDIEVLGPAEAPLAVLRGRHRFRLLVHGTRRSPIQVFLRAMVAAAPRPRGSVQVQIDVDPQSFL
;
A
#
# COMPACT_ATOMS: atom_id res chain seq x y z
N PHE A 1 -0.38 -56.12 -34.02
CA PHE A 1 0.12 -55.96 -35.40
C PHE A 1 1.44 -56.70 -35.64
N ASP A 2 1.83 -57.67 -34.77
CA ASP A 2 3.01 -58.55 -35.00
C ASP A 2 4.32 -57.85 -35.39
N GLY A 3 4.57 -56.66 -34.84
CA GLY A 3 5.75 -55.83 -35.18
C GLY A 3 5.61 -54.96 -36.45
N ASP A 4 4.46 -54.94 -37.12
CA ASP A 4 4.22 -54.11 -38.31
C ASP A 4 4.01 -52.63 -37.95
N HIS A 5 5.11 -51.87 -37.95
CA HIS A 5 5.12 -50.44 -37.70
C HIS A 5 4.31 -49.60 -38.71
N LYS A 6 4.13 -50.07 -39.96
CA LYS A 6 3.38 -49.33 -40.98
C LYS A 6 1.88 -49.34 -40.65
N LYS A 7 1.35 -50.49 -40.26
CA LYS A 7 -0.06 -50.61 -39.82
C LYS A 7 -0.34 -49.79 -38.57
N VAL A 8 0.59 -49.76 -37.61
CA VAL A 8 0.47 -48.92 -36.40
C VAL A 8 0.37 -47.43 -36.76
N LYS A 9 1.28 -46.93 -37.59
CA LYS A 9 1.25 -45.52 -38.05
C LYS A 9 -0.02 -45.20 -38.86
N GLN A 10 -0.44 -46.13 -39.72
CA GLN A 10 -1.67 -45.96 -40.50
C GLN A 10 -2.91 -45.93 -39.60
N LEU A 11 -2.96 -46.75 -38.54
CA LEU A 11 -4.05 -46.72 -37.57
C LEU A 11 -4.15 -45.35 -36.89
N ASP A 12 -3.03 -44.78 -36.44
CA ASP A 12 -2.98 -43.46 -35.77
C ASP A 12 -3.58 -42.36 -36.66
N VAL A 13 -3.15 -42.29 -37.92
CA VAL A 13 -3.67 -41.33 -38.91
C VAL A 13 -5.16 -41.54 -39.18
N LEU A 14 -5.61 -42.79 -39.33
CA LEU A 14 -7.03 -43.08 -39.61
C LEU A 14 -7.93 -42.69 -38.43
N VAL A 15 -7.49 -42.92 -37.19
CA VAL A 15 -8.25 -42.53 -35.99
C VAL A 15 -8.33 -41.01 -35.89
N ALA A 16 -7.23 -40.29 -36.10
CA ALA A 16 -7.21 -38.83 -36.07
C ALA A 16 -8.15 -38.21 -37.12
N LYS A 17 -8.07 -38.69 -38.36
CA LYS A 17 -8.96 -38.25 -39.44
C LYS A 17 -10.43 -38.52 -39.13
N LYS A 18 -10.73 -39.68 -38.51
CA LYS A 18 -12.10 -40.00 -38.10
C LYS A 18 -12.62 -39.09 -36.99
N MET A 19 -11.74 -38.57 -36.13
CA MET A 19 -12.05 -37.59 -35.09
C MET A 19 -12.02 -36.13 -35.58
N GLY A 20 -11.78 -35.89 -36.88
CA GLY A 20 -11.74 -34.55 -37.46
C GLY A 20 -10.42 -33.79 -37.25
N PHE A 21 -9.33 -34.49 -36.95
CA PHE A 21 -8.00 -33.90 -36.81
C PHE A 21 -7.11 -34.25 -38.02
N ASP A 22 -6.45 -33.25 -38.58
CA ASP A 22 -5.53 -33.41 -39.72
C ASP A 22 -4.11 -33.82 -39.30
N VAL A 23 -3.81 -33.75 -38.00
CA VAL A 23 -2.47 -33.94 -37.45
C VAL A 23 -2.52 -34.77 -36.16
N THR A 24 -1.55 -35.67 -36.00
CA THR A 24 -1.30 -36.41 -34.75
C THR A 24 -0.02 -35.92 -34.09
N MET A 25 0.10 -36.13 -32.78
CA MET A 25 1.33 -35.83 -32.06
C MET A 25 2.31 -36.99 -32.24
N PRO A 26 3.48 -36.77 -32.87
CA PRO A 26 4.41 -37.86 -33.14
C PRO A 26 5.08 -38.41 -31.88
N ILE A 27 5.10 -37.64 -30.78
CA ILE A 27 5.73 -37.99 -29.51
C ILE A 27 4.76 -37.65 -28.38
N THR A 28 4.34 -38.67 -27.66
CA THR A 28 3.53 -38.56 -26.44
C THR A 28 4.04 -39.55 -25.39
N GLY A 29 3.84 -39.23 -24.11
CA GLY A 29 3.85 -40.25 -23.06
C GLY A 29 2.54 -41.03 -23.07
N GLN A 30 1.91 -41.22 -21.91
CA GLN A 30 0.56 -41.77 -21.84
C GLN A 30 -0.51 -40.75 -22.28
N THR A 31 -0.21 -39.46 -22.21
CA THR A 31 -1.11 -38.36 -22.57
C THR A 31 -0.46 -37.40 -23.57
N TYR A 32 -1.29 -36.59 -24.24
CA TYR A 32 -0.78 -35.40 -24.91
C TYR A 32 -0.15 -34.45 -23.88
N SER A 33 0.80 -33.63 -24.33
CA SER A 33 1.50 -32.69 -23.44
C SER A 33 0.54 -31.69 -22.77
N ARG A 34 0.55 -31.63 -21.44
CA ARG A 34 -0.23 -30.66 -20.66
C ARG A 34 0.14 -29.20 -20.94
N LYS A 35 1.26 -28.95 -21.63
CA LYS A 35 1.61 -27.63 -22.15
C LYS A 35 0.57 -27.06 -23.12
N ILE A 36 -0.20 -27.91 -23.79
CA ILE A 36 -1.30 -27.49 -24.66
C ILE A 36 -2.45 -26.91 -23.84
N ASP A 37 -2.79 -27.54 -22.71
CA ASP A 37 -3.83 -27.05 -21.80
C ASP A 37 -3.43 -25.66 -21.27
N ALA A 38 -2.15 -25.48 -20.91
CA ALA A 38 -1.60 -24.18 -20.52
C ALA A 38 -1.65 -23.14 -21.65
N ALA A 39 -1.30 -23.50 -22.89
CA ALA A 39 -1.37 -22.56 -24.01
C ALA A 39 -2.80 -22.10 -24.29
N VAL A 40 -3.78 -23.02 -24.23
CA VAL A 40 -5.20 -22.70 -24.40
C VAL A 40 -5.69 -21.78 -23.27
N ALA A 41 -5.40 -22.14 -22.01
CA ALA A 41 -5.82 -21.33 -20.86
C ALA A 41 -5.22 -19.92 -20.90
N GLN A 42 -3.96 -19.78 -21.33
CA GLN A 42 -3.32 -18.47 -21.48
C GLN A 42 -3.90 -17.62 -22.61
N ALA A 43 -4.31 -18.24 -23.72
CA ALA A 43 -5.02 -17.52 -24.77
C ALA A 43 -6.37 -16.97 -24.25
N LEU A 44 -7.09 -17.76 -23.45
CA LEU A 44 -8.34 -17.31 -22.80
C LEU A 44 -8.07 -16.22 -21.75
N ALA A 45 -7.00 -16.32 -20.96
CA ALA A 45 -6.59 -15.26 -20.04
C ALA A 45 -6.28 -13.94 -20.75
N GLY A 46 -5.73 -13.99 -21.97
CA GLY A 46 -5.56 -12.81 -22.83
C GLY A 46 -6.88 -12.11 -23.12
N ILE A 47 -7.94 -12.87 -23.43
CA ILE A 47 -9.31 -12.34 -23.57
C ILE A 47 -9.76 -11.70 -22.26
N GLY A 48 -9.53 -12.37 -21.13
CA GLY A 48 -9.79 -11.84 -19.78
C GLY A 48 -9.14 -10.48 -19.56
N ALA A 49 -7.85 -10.33 -19.84
CA ALA A 49 -7.13 -9.07 -19.69
C ALA A 49 -7.73 -7.94 -20.56
N SER A 50 -8.04 -8.24 -21.83
CA SER A 50 -8.66 -7.28 -22.74
C SER A 50 -10.04 -6.83 -22.24
N VAL A 51 -10.90 -7.78 -21.87
CA VAL A 51 -12.25 -7.47 -21.36
C VAL A 51 -12.17 -6.71 -20.04
N HIS A 52 -11.27 -7.09 -19.13
CA HIS A 52 -11.09 -6.38 -17.85
C HIS A 52 -10.72 -4.91 -18.08
N LYS A 53 -9.80 -4.63 -19.01
CA LYS A 53 -9.40 -3.25 -19.34
C LYS A 53 -10.55 -2.46 -19.92
N ILE A 54 -11.24 -3.00 -20.93
CA ILE A 54 -12.38 -2.32 -21.58
C ILE A 54 -13.49 -2.03 -20.56
N ALA A 55 -13.89 -3.02 -19.78
CA ALA A 55 -14.92 -2.85 -18.76
C ALA A 55 -14.49 -1.86 -17.66
N ASN A 56 -13.20 -1.78 -17.32
CA ASN A 56 -12.71 -0.81 -16.36
C ASN A 56 -12.76 0.63 -16.91
N ASP A 57 -12.40 0.84 -18.18
CA ASP A 57 -12.53 2.16 -18.82
C ASP A 57 -13.99 2.61 -18.84
N VAL A 58 -14.93 1.72 -19.20
CA VAL A 58 -16.37 2.03 -19.16
C VAL A 58 -16.83 2.41 -17.76
N ARG A 59 -16.32 1.75 -16.72
CA ARG A 59 -16.62 2.10 -15.32
C ARG A 59 -16.07 3.48 -14.92
N LEU A 60 -14.88 3.83 -15.40
CA LEU A 60 -14.29 5.16 -15.16
C LEU A 60 -15.09 6.25 -15.87
N LEU A 61 -15.42 6.05 -17.14
CA LEU A 61 -16.21 6.98 -17.95
C LEU A 61 -17.64 7.15 -17.41
N ALA A 62 -18.22 6.08 -16.83
CA ALA A 62 -19.48 6.16 -16.08
C ALA A 62 -19.36 6.99 -14.81
N GLY A 63 -18.23 6.92 -14.11
CA GLY A 63 -17.92 7.80 -12.98
C GLY A 63 -17.83 9.28 -13.38
N MET A 64 -17.35 9.55 -14.60
CA MET A 64 -17.30 10.88 -15.21
C MET A 64 -18.63 11.28 -15.88
N LYS A 65 -19.63 10.39 -15.93
CA LYS A 65 -20.90 10.62 -16.64
C LYS A 65 -20.74 10.95 -18.12
N GLU A 66 -19.65 10.52 -18.74
CA GLU A 66 -19.41 10.69 -20.17
C GLU A 66 -20.04 9.55 -20.98
N LEU A 67 -20.13 8.37 -20.36
CA LEU A 67 -20.54 7.14 -21.00
C LEU A 67 -21.15 6.20 -19.97
N GLU A 68 -22.26 5.56 -20.30
CA GLU A 68 -22.93 4.58 -19.44
C GLU A 68 -23.15 3.25 -20.18
N GLU A 69 -23.09 2.16 -19.42
CA GLU A 69 -23.56 0.87 -19.93
C GLU A 69 -25.09 0.87 -20.10
N PRO A 70 -25.66 0.02 -20.98
CA PRO A 70 -27.10 -0.01 -21.21
C PRO A 70 -27.90 -0.19 -19.91
N PHE A 71 -28.99 0.54 -19.69
CA PHE A 71 -29.80 0.39 -18.47
C PHE A 71 -31.24 0.00 -18.81
N GLU A 72 -31.72 -1.15 -18.31
CA GLU A 72 -33.09 -1.61 -18.57
C GLU A 72 -34.10 -0.76 -17.79
N LYS A 73 -35.23 -0.43 -18.41
CA LYS A 73 -36.27 0.46 -17.83
C LYS A 73 -36.81 -0.01 -16.47
N SER A 74 -36.78 -1.31 -16.18
CA SER A 74 -37.27 -1.91 -14.93
C SER A 74 -36.18 -2.21 -13.89
N LYS A 75 -34.90 -1.97 -14.21
CA LYS A 75 -33.80 -2.28 -13.28
C LYS A 75 -33.70 -1.23 -12.18
N VAL A 76 -33.60 -1.70 -10.93
CA VAL A 76 -33.31 -0.87 -9.76
C VAL A 76 -31.81 -0.88 -9.52
N GLY A 77 -31.14 0.27 -9.68
CA GLY A 77 -29.68 0.36 -9.53
C GLY A 77 -29.18 0.38 -8.08
N SER A 78 -30.05 0.71 -7.12
CA SER A 78 -29.77 0.61 -5.67
C SER A 78 -31.07 0.47 -4.87
N SER A 79 -31.05 -0.35 -3.83
CA SER A 79 -32.17 -0.52 -2.89
C SER A 79 -32.45 0.72 -2.03
N ALA A 80 -31.51 1.67 -1.95
CA ALA A 80 -31.60 2.85 -1.08
C ALA A 80 -31.62 4.20 -1.83
N MET A 81 -31.16 4.24 -3.08
CA MET A 81 -31.04 5.49 -3.85
C MET A 81 -31.65 5.34 -5.24
N ALA A 82 -32.83 5.94 -5.44
CA ALA A 82 -33.62 5.81 -6.66
C ALA A 82 -32.93 6.37 -7.92
N TYR A 83 -32.01 7.33 -7.78
CA TYR A 83 -31.30 7.95 -8.91
C TYR A 83 -30.00 7.23 -9.28
N LYS A 84 -29.53 6.27 -8.48
CA LYS A 84 -28.20 5.68 -8.63
C LYS A 84 -28.20 4.62 -9.73
N ARG A 85 -27.43 4.83 -10.79
CA ARG A 85 -27.12 3.85 -11.85
C ARG A 85 -25.67 3.39 -11.69
N ASN A 86 -25.47 2.09 -11.51
CA ASN A 86 -24.13 1.51 -11.38
C ASN A 86 -23.79 0.73 -12.66
N PRO A 87 -22.52 0.73 -13.09
CA PRO A 87 -22.05 -0.08 -14.22
C PRO A 87 -21.90 -1.57 -13.83
N MET A 88 -23.01 -2.19 -13.44
CA MET A 88 -23.03 -3.53 -12.82
C MET A 88 -22.61 -4.64 -13.79
N ARG A 89 -22.90 -4.50 -15.10
CA ARG A 89 -22.47 -5.49 -16.10
C ARG A 89 -20.96 -5.40 -16.28
N CYS A 90 -20.40 -4.20 -16.42
CA CYS A 90 -18.95 -4.02 -16.49
C CYS A 90 -18.26 -4.46 -15.20
N GLU A 91 -18.83 -4.21 -14.02
CA GLU A 91 -18.31 -4.74 -12.76
C GLU A 91 -18.29 -6.27 -12.75
N ARG A 92 -19.37 -6.92 -13.19
CA ARG A 92 -19.44 -8.38 -13.32
C ARG A 92 -18.41 -8.90 -14.33
N ALA A 93 -18.26 -8.24 -15.48
CA ALA A 93 -17.25 -8.59 -16.48
C ALA A 93 -15.84 -8.52 -15.89
N THR A 94 -15.49 -7.44 -15.15
CA THR A 94 -14.17 -7.34 -14.50
C THR A 94 -13.94 -8.42 -13.44
N GLY A 95 -14.97 -8.80 -12.68
CA GLY A 95 -14.87 -9.87 -11.69
C GLY A 95 -14.58 -11.24 -12.33
N LEU A 96 -15.36 -11.62 -13.34
CA LEU A 96 -15.18 -12.88 -14.08
C LEU A 96 -13.89 -12.89 -14.90
N ALA A 97 -13.50 -11.76 -15.47
CA ALA A 97 -12.26 -11.63 -16.23
C ALA A 97 -11.02 -11.80 -15.34
N ARG A 98 -11.06 -11.31 -14.08
CA ARG A 98 -9.99 -11.55 -13.10
C ARG A 98 -9.86 -13.02 -12.77
N PHE A 99 -11.00 -13.68 -12.52
CA PHE A 99 -11.03 -15.13 -12.32
C PHE A 99 -10.43 -15.89 -13.51
N LEU A 100 -10.76 -15.49 -14.75
CA LEU A 100 -10.19 -16.10 -15.96
C LEU A 100 -8.68 -15.90 -16.09
N MET A 101 -8.16 -14.72 -15.71
CA MET A 101 -6.72 -14.47 -15.69
C MET A 101 -6.02 -15.33 -14.63
N ASP A 102 -6.60 -15.45 -13.43
CA ASP A 102 -6.00 -16.17 -12.31
C ASP A 102 -5.98 -17.70 -12.55
N ILE A 103 -7.08 -18.26 -13.07
CA ILE A 103 -7.22 -19.71 -13.28
C ILE A 103 -6.25 -20.25 -14.34
N ALA A 104 -5.77 -19.41 -15.26
CA ALA A 104 -4.84 -19.80 -16.31
C ALA A 104 -3.43 -20.18 -15.80
N SER A 105 -3.08 -19.80 -14.57
CA SER A 105 -1.89 -20.30 -13.89
C SER A 105 -1.99 -21.79 -13.52
N SER A 106 -3.20 -22.32 -13.36
CA SER A 106 -3.43 -23.67 -12.89
C SER A 106 -2.90 -24.74 -13.87
N PRO A 107 -3.24 -24.70 -15.18
CA PRO A 107 -2.68 -25.65 -16.14
C PRO A 107 -1.16 -25.48 -16.37
N LEU A 108 -0.59 -24.29 -16.11
CA LEU A 108 0.86 -24.10 -16.14
C LEU A 108 1.56 -24.90 -15.03
N HIS A 109 1.05 -24.83 -13.80
CA HIS A 109 1.57 -25.63 -12.69
C HIS A 109 1.40 -27.11 -12.95
N THR A 110 0.21 -27.54 -13.40
CA THR A 110 -0.03 -28.94 -13.77
C THR A 110 0.93 -29.42 -14.84
N ALA A 111 1.24 -28.61 -15.86
CA ALA A 111 2.20 -28.99 -16.89
C ALA A 111 3.64 -29.10 -16.36
N ALA A 112 4.03 -28.28 -15.38
CA ALA A 112 5.37 -28.27 -14.80
C ALA A 112 5.63 -29.47 -13.86
N GLU A 113 4.58 -30.01 -13.24
CA GLU A 113 4.68 -31.10 -12.26
C GLU A 113 4.44 -32.50 -12.83
N GLN A 114 4.18 -32.64 -14.14
CA GLN A 114 4.05 -33.95 -14.76
C GLN A 114 5.38 -34.73 -14.74
N TRP A 115 5.40 -35.88 -14.06
CA TRP A 115 6.61 -36.72 -14.00
C TRP A 115 6.61 -37.78 -15.10
N PHE A 116 7.74 -37.85 -15.82
CA PHE A 116 8.03 -38.84 -16.86
C PHE A 116 6.87 -39.01 -17.86
N GLU A 117 6.34 -40.23 -18.06
CA GLU A 117 5.30 -40.50 -19.05
C GLU A 117 3.90 -39.99 -18.67
N ARG A 118 3.59 -39.89 -17.37
CA ARG A 118 2.38 -39.24 -16.78
C ARG A 118 2.32 -39.38 -15.26
N THR A 119 1.77 -38.38 -14.58
CA THR A 119 1.21 -38.49 -13.22
C THR A 119 -0.27 -38.09 -13.18
N LEU A 120 -1.05 -38.66 -12.24
CA LEU A 120 -2.53 -38.59 -12.23
C LEU A 120 -3.13 -37.35 -11.53
N ASP A 121 -2.29 -36.54 -10.90
CA ASP A 121 -2.65 -35.25 -10.29
C ASP A 121 -3.30 -34.27 -11.29
N ASP A 122 -3.03 -34.42 -12.59
CA ASP A 122 -3.62 -33.63 -13.66
C ASP A 122 -5.14 -33.78 -13.79
N SER A 123 -5.67 -34.97 -13.51
CA SER A 123 -7.05 -35.34 -13.81
C SER A 123 -8.08 -34.49 -13.05
N ALA A 124 -7.87 -34.29 -11.75
CA ALA A 124 -8.81 -33.52 -10.92
C ALA A 124 -8.75 -32.03 -11.27
N ASN A 125 -7.53 -31.49 -11.41
CA ASN A 125 -7.32 -30.09 -11.74
C ASN A 125 -7.97 -29.73 -13.09
N LYS A 126 -7.70 -30.52 -14.13
CA LYS A 126 -8.19 -30.27 -15.49
C LYS A 126 -9.71 -30.29 -15.61
N ARG A 127 -10.39 -31.11 -14.81
CA ARG A 127 -11.87 -31.17 -14.76
C ARG A 127 -12.51 -29.89 -14.24
N LEU A 128 -11.76 -29.08 -13.50
CA LEU A 128 -12.19 -27.78 -12.99
C LEU A 128 -11.65 -26.66 -13.87
N ALA A 129 -10.32 -26.55 -13.98
CA ALA A 129 -9.66 -25.39 -14.56
C ALA A 129 -10.02 -25.16 -16.02
N MET A 130 -10.08 -26.21 -16.84
CA MET A 130 -10.36 -26.04 -18.27
C MET A 130 -11.82 -25.65 -18.54
N PRO A 131 -12.84 -26.38 -18.05
CA PRO A 131 -14.24 -25.98 -18.24
C PRO A 131 -14.54 -24.59 -17.66
N GLU A 132 -14.06 -24.28 -16.45
CA GLU A 132 -14.31 -22.99 -15.81
C GLU A 132 -13.67 -21.83 -16.58
N ALA A 133 -12.48 -22.02 -17.18
CA ALA A 133 -11.85 -21.02 -18.03
C ALA A 133 -12.71 -20.73 -19.28
N PHE A 134 -13.20 -21.76 -19.98
CA PHE A 134 -14.08 -21.57 -21.14
C PHE A 134 -15.42 -20.92 -20.77
N LEU A 135 -16.03 -21.33 -19.65
CA LEU A 135 -17.29 -20.76 -19.18
C LEU A 135 -17.13 -19.29 -18.75
N ALA A 136 -16.02 -18.95 -18.09
CA ALA A 136 -15.71 -17.58 -17.74
C ALA A 136 -15.49 -16.72 -19.01
N ALA A 137 -14.74 -17.23 -19.99
CA ALA A 137 -14.52 -16.57 -21.28
C ALA A 137 -15.82 -16.32 -22.05
N ASP A 138 -16.69 -17.33 -22.19
CA ASP A 138 -18.01 -17.17 -22.82
C ASP A 138 -18.86 -16.13 -22.07
N SER A 139 -18.88 -16.20 -20.73
CA SER A 139 -19.66 -15.28 -19.90
C SER A 139 -19.22 -13.82 -20.07
N ILE A 140 -17.91 -13.54 -20.02
CA ILE A 140 -17.41 -12.17 -20.18
C ILE A 140 -17.64 -11.65 -21.59
N LEU A 141 -17.50 -12.49 -22.62
CA LEU A 141 -17.74 -12.09 -24.01
C LEU A 141 -19.22 -11.77 -24.25
N ARG A 142 -20.14 -12.57 -23.70
CA ARG A 142 -21.59 -12.28 -23.75
C ARG A 142 -21.95 -10.98 -23.06
N ILE A 143 -21.34 -10.71 -21.90
CA ILE A 143 -21.55 -9.43 -21.21
C ILE A 143 -21.03 -8.29 -22.07
N MET A 144 -19.84 -8.43 -22.66
CA MET A 144 -19.25 -7.39 -23.50
C MET A 144 -20.09 -7.12 -24.74
N LEU A 145 -20.58 -8.15 -25.44
CA LEU A 145 -21.49 -7.98 -26.57
C LEU A 145 -22.72 -7.16 -26.16
N ASN A 146 -23.32 -7.45 -25.00
CA ASN A 146 -24.46 -6.70 -24.51
C ASN A 146 -24.13 -5.25 -24.15
N VAL A 147 -22.96 -5.00 -23.56
CA VAL A 147 -22.50 -3.64 -23.23
C VAL A 147 -22.24 -2.84 -24.49
N THR A 148 -21.52 -3.40 -25.47
CA THR A 148 -21.12 -2.69 -26.68
C THR A 148 -22.27 -2.42 -27.64
N ASP A 149 -23.34 -3.24 -27.61
CA ASP A 149 -24.50 -3.09 -28.51
C ASP A 149 -25.37 -1.86 -28.19
N ALA A 150 -25.38 -1.41 -26.93
CA ALA A 150 -26.26 -0.33 -26.47
C ALA A 150 -25.58 0.62 -25.48
N LEU A 151 -24.31 0.95 -25.75
CA LEU A 151 -23.55 1.94 -25.01
C LEU A 151 -24.22 3.32 -25.14
N VAL A 152 -24.33 4.07 -24.05
CA VAL A 152 -24.89 5.43 -24.05
C VAL A 152 -23.74 6.43 -23.88
N VAL A 153 -23.68 7.45 -24.74
CA VAL A 153 -22.66 8.50 -24.70
C VAL A 153 -23.32 9.85 -24.44
N TYR A 154 -22.75 10.63 -23.53
CA TYR A 154 -23.23 11.96 -23.15
C TYR A 154 -22.30 13.05 -23.70
N GLU A 155 -22.48 13.37 -24.98
CA GLU A 155 -21.61 14.33 -25.70
C GLU A 155 -21.53 15.71 -25.03
N ALA A 156 -22.63 16.19 -24.43
CA ALA A 156 -22.65 17.47 -23.73
C ALA A 156 -21.73 17.48 -22.49
N THR A 157 -21.67 16.37 -21.76
CA THR A 157 -20.78 16.23 -20.59
C THR A 157 -19.32 16.14 -21.04
N ILE A 158 -19.06 15.37 -22.10
CA ILE A 158 -17.72 15.29 -22.71
C ILE A 158 -17.27 16.69 -23.15
N ALA A 159 -18.12 17.42 -23.85
CA ALA A 159 -17.81 18.78 -24.31
C ALA A 159 -17.53 19.73 -23.14
N ALA A 160 -18.28 19.61 -22.03
CA ALA A 160 -18.05 20.40 -20.83
C ALA A 160 -16.69 20.09 -20.18
N HIS A 161 -16.34 18.82 -19.99
CA HIS A 161 -15.03 18.44 -19.46
C HIS A 161 -13.88 18.84 -20.39
N VAL A 162 -14.05 18.67 -21.70
CA VAL A 162 -13.07 19.15 -22.68
C VAL A 162 -12.92 20.66 -22.56
N ALA A 163 -14.00 21.43 -22.48
CA ALA A 163 -13.93 22.89 -22.36
C ALA A 163 -13.25 23.35 -21.05
N GLU A 164 -13.36 22.57 -19.98
CA GLU A 164 -12.68 22.82 -18.70
C GLU A 164 -11.16 22.60 -18.80
N GLU A 165 -10.73 21.54 -19.49
CA GLU A 165 -9.31 21.15 -19.58
C GLU A 165 -8.57 21.80 -20.77
N LEU A 166 -9.29 22.10 -21.85
CA LEU A 166 -8.73 22.60 -23.11
C LEU A 166 -7.91 23.89 -22.95
N PRO A 167 -8.28 24.88 -22.11
CA PRO A 167 -7.47 26.08 -21.91
C PRO A 167 -6.04 25.78 -21.43
N PHE A 168 -5.85 24.73 -20.62
CA PHE A 168 -4.53 24.30 -20.15
C PHE A 168 -3.76 23.57 -21.26
N MET A 169 -4.42 22.66 -21.98
CA MET A 169 -3.80 21.93 -23.10
C MET A 169 -3.47 22.82 -24.30
N ALA A 170 -4.22 23.92 -24.49
CA ALA A 170 -4.04 24.87 -25.59
C ALA A 170 -2.93 25.90 -25.35
N THR A 171 -2.25 25.87 -24.20
CA THR A 171 -1.19 26.84 -23.84
C THR A 171 -0.09 26.94 -24.89
N GLU A 172 0.31 25.83 -25.52
CA GLU A 172 1.29 25.83 -26.61
C GLU A 172 0.75 26.52 -27.87
N ASN A 173 -0.49 26.25 -28.26
CA ASN A 173 -1.13 26.91 -29.41
C ASN A 173 -1.28 28.42 -29.18
N ILE A 174 -1.64 28.83 -27.97
CA ILE A 174 -1.74 30.23 -27.56
C ILE A 174 -0.35 30.90 -27.63
N LEU A 175 0.69 30.21 -27.14
CA LEU A 175 2.07 30.69 -27.22
C LEU A 175 2.53 30.87 -28.67
N MET A 176 2.27 29.89 -29.54
CA MET A 176 2.65 29.97 -30.96
C MET A 176 1.92 31.11 -31.67
N ALA A 177 0.62 31.31 -31.40
CA ALA A 177 -0.14 32.43 -31.94
C ALA A 177 0.36 33.78 -31.43
N ALA A 178 0.72 33.89 -30.15
CA ALA A 178 1.27 35.11 -29.56
C ALA A 178 2.64 35.48 -30.15
N VAL A 179 3.50 34.50 -30.40
CA VAL A 179 4.80 34.71 -31.08
C VAL A 179 4.59 35.13 -32.53
N ALA A 180 3.67 34.49 -33.26
CA ALA A 180 3.33 34.87 -34.62
C ALA A 180 2.74 36.30 -34.72
N ALA A 181 2.06 36.77 -33.68
CA ALA A 181 1.57 38.14 -33.56
C ALA A 181 2.63 39.17 -33.11
N GLY A 182 3.89 38.77 -32.98
CA GLY A 182 5.02 39.64 -32.64
C GLY A 182 5.42 39.68 -31.17
N GLY A 183 4.86 38.81 -30.32
CA GLY A 183 5.26 38.67 -28.93
C GLY A 183 6.59 37.93 -28.74
N ASP A 184 7.36 38.31 -27.71
CA ASP A 184 8.55 37.55 -27.31
C ASP A 184 8.15 36.20 -26.68
N ARG A 185 8.78 35.12 -27.13
CA ARG A 185 8.43 33.75 -26.71
C ARG A 185 8.61 33.54 -25.21
N GLN A 186 9.66 34.11 -24.63
CA GLN A 186 10.00 33.89 -23.22
C GLN A 186 9.06 34.67 -22.31
N ASP A 187 8.72 35.92 -22.68
CA ASP A 187 7.72 36.73 -21.98
C ASP A 187 6.31 36.09 -22.04
N MET A 188 5.87 35.65 -23.22
CA MET A 188 4.56 35.01 -23.37
C MET A 188 4.45 33.70 -22.59
N HIS A 189 5.52 32.88 -22.57
CA HIS A 189 5.54 31.64 -21.80
C HIS A 189 5.44 31.90 -20.28
N GLU A 190 6.16 32.90 -19.75
CA GLU A 190 6.10 33.24 -18.33
C GLU A 190 4.73 33.81 -17.93
N ARG A 191 4.08 34.61 -18.81
CA ARG A 191 2.72 35.12 -18.57
C ARG A 191 1.69 33.99 -18.58
N ILE A 192 1.76 33.08 -19.55
CA ILE A 192 0.89 31.90 -19.61
C ILE A 192 1.09 31.01 -18.38
N ARG A 193 2.35 30.78 -17.96
CA ARG A 193 2.68 30.01 -16.76
C ARG A 193 2.09 30.63 -15.48
N ARG A 194 2.19 31.95 -15.30
CA ARG A 194 1.60 32.64 -14.13
C ARG A 194 0.07 32.56 -14.13
N HIS A 195 -0.57 32.73 -15.28
CA HIS A 195 -2.02 32.62 -15.40
C HIS A 195 -2.53 31.18 -15.23
N ALA A 196 -1.77 30.19 -15.71
CA ALA A 196 -2.07 28.78 -15.50
C ALA A 196 -1.93 28.38 -14.02
N LEU A 197 -0.87 28.85 -13.34
CA LEU A 197 -0.69 28.65 -11.89
C LEU A 197 -1.77 29.36 -11.06
N ALA A 198 -2.22 30.54 -11.50
CA ALA A 198 -3.31 31.27 -10.86
C ALA A 198 -4.69 30.60 -11.07
N ALA A 199 -4.80 29.60 -11.93
CA ALA A 199 -6.07 28.97 -12.33
C ALA A 199 -6.46 27.71 -11.53
N GLY A 200 -5.90 27.45 -10.34
CA GLY A 200 -6.53 26.59 -9.31
C GLY A 200 -5.80 25.32 -8.85
N GLU A 201 -4.46 25.27 -8.88
CA GLU A 201 -3.71 24.09 -8.41
C GLU A 201 -3.63 23.97 -6.87
N GLN A 202 -3.71 22.75 -6.35
CA GLN A 202 -3.54 22.44 -4.93
C GLN A 202 -2.21 21.72 -4.65
N ALA A 203 -1.60 22.04 -3.51
CA ALA A 203 -0.40 21.37 -3.01
C ALA A 203 -0.66 20.58 -1.71
N LEU A 204 -0.11 19.37 -1.60
CA LEU A 204 -0.10 18.57 -0.38
C LEU A 204 1.28 18.54 0.25
N LEU A 205 1.39 19.00 1.48
CA LEU A 205 2.54 18.78 2.35
C LEU A 205 2.26 17.62 3.30
N PHE A 206 2.95 16.52 3.04
CA PHE A 206 2.82 15.27 3.78
C PHE A 206 3.96 15.11 4.78
N LEU A 207 3.61 14.74 6.01
CA LEU A 207 4.59 14.39 7.03
C LEU A 207 4.35 12.97 7.58
N ASN A 208 5.40 12.14 7.56
CA ASN A 208 5.33 10.78 8.10
C ASN A 208 5.48 10.76 9.63
N ARG A 209 4.36 10.83 10.35
CA ARG A 209 4.33 10.81 11.82
C ARG A 209 4.38 9.39 12.44
N ARG A 210 4.38 8.29 11.67
CA ARG A 210 4.32 6.93 12.25
C ARG A 210 5.66 6.50 12.83
N GLY A 211 5.68 6.25 14.15
CA GLY A 211 6.81 5.64 14.85
C GLY A 211 7.77 6.63 15.49
N TYR A 212 7.49 7.94 15.44
CA TYR A 212 8.20 8.95 16.21
C TYR A 212 7.20 9.57 17.19
N ALA A 213 7.40 9.37 18.49
CA ALA A 213 6.61 10.08 19.50
C ALA A 213 7.10 11.54 19.52
N PRO A 214 6.24 12.53 19.22
CA PRO A 214 6.63 13.92 19.45
C PRO A 214 7.02 14.07 20.93
N LEU A 215 8.04 14.87 21.22
CA LEU A 215 8.48 15.10 22.59
C LEU A 215 8.39 16.58 22.91
N THR A 216 7.95 16.92 24.11
CA THR A 216 8.01 18.31 24.56
C THR A 216 9.42 18.57 25.12
N LEU A 217 10.05 19.67 24.69
CA LEU A 217 11.30 20.15 25.26
C LEU A 217 11.31 21.65 25.53
N CYS A 218 12.22 22.09 26.40
CA CYS A 218 12.54 23.50 26.58
C CYS A 218 13.55 23.97 25.51
N ARG A 219 13.21 25.01 24.73
CA ARG A 219 14.13 25.56 23.71
C ARG A 219 15.42 26.17 24.28
N VAL A 220 15.43 26.53 25.56
CA VAL A 220 16.56 27.20 26.20
C VAL A 220 17.58 26.19 26.76
N CYS A 221 17.12 25.24 27.57
CA CYS A 221 18.02 24.29 28.24
C CYS A 221 17.97 22.86 27.67
N GLY A 222 17.03 22.55 26.78
CA GLY A 222 16.88 21.22 26.19
C GLY A 222 16.19 20.19 27.09
N HIS A 223 15.69 20.57 28.27
CA HIS A 223 14.93 19.69 29.16
C HIS A 223 13.81 18.99 28.41
N ARG A 224 13.66 17.66 28.57
CA ARG A 224 12.65 16.84 27.89
C ARG A 224 11.69 16.24 28.92
N PHE A 225 10.41 16.28 28.62
CA PHE A 225 9.38 15.80 29.54
C PHE A 225 9.15 14.30 29.34
N GLN A 226 9.67 13.47 30.23
CA GLN A 226 9.47 12.03 30.22
C GLN A 226 8.20 11.63 30.96
N CYS A 227 7.50 10.61 30.48
CA CYS A 227 6.38 10.02 31.20
C CYS A 227 6.89 9.26 32.43
N PRO A 228 6.28 9.40 33.62
CA PRO A 228 6.69 8.63 34.80
C PRO A 228 6.35 7.14 34.68
N ASP A 229 5.30 6.81 33.93
CA ASP A 229 4.80 5.43 33.79
C ASP A 229 5.33 4.71 32.54
N CYS A 230 6.04 5.41 31.66
CA CYS A 230 6.49 4.86 30.38
C CYS A 230 7.88 5.41 30.03
N SER A 231 8.70 4.61 29.35
CA SER A 231 10.01 5.07 28.84
C SER A 231 9.89 5.94 27.57
N THR A 232 8.83 6.75 27.50
CA THR A 232 8.47 7.61 26.36
C THR A 232 8.33 9.06 26.80
N TRP A 233 8.26 9.97 25.84
CA TRP A 233 8.10 11.40 26.08
C TRP A 233 6.63 11.84 26.14
N LEU A 234 6.37 12.92 26.86
CA LEU A 234 5.08 13.60 26.90
C LEU A 234 4.96 14.59 25.74
N VAL A 235 3.78 14.62 25.12
CA VAL A 235 3.44 15.51 24.00
C VAL A 235 2.63 16.70 24.52
N ASP A 236 2.99 17.91 24.10
CA ASP A 236 2.24 19.13 24.41
C ASP A 236 0.97 19.22 23.56
N HIS A 237 -0.19 19.12 24.21
CA HIS A 237 -1.50 19.37 23.62
C HIS A 237 -1.93 20.79 23.92
N ARG A 238 -1.40 21.77 23.18
CA ARG A 238 -1.64 23.21 23.40
C ARG A 238 -3.13 23.58 23.55
N LEU A 239 -3.99 23.02 22.68
CA LEU A 239 -5.44 23.25 22.72
C LEU A 239 -6.12 22.75 24.00
N ARG A 240 -5.51 21.78 24.68
CA ARG A 240 -6.01 21.20 25.94
C ARG A 240 -5.23 21.71 27.17
N GLY A 241 -4.19 22.51 26.98
CA GLY A 241 -3.34 23.03 28.04
C GLY A 241 -2.63 21.95 28.88
N GLN A 242 -2.31 20.78 28.30
CA GLN A 242 -1.73 19.66 29.04
C GLN A 242 -0.61 18.95 28.26
N LEU A 243 0.35 18.37 28.98
CA LEU A 243 1.29 17.40 28.43
C LEU A 243 0.71 15.99 28.62
N GLN A 244 0.71 15.16 27.56
CA GLN A 244 0.08 13.83 27.59
C GLN A 244 0.99 12.73 27.03
N CYS A 245 1.01 11.58 27.71
CA CYS A 245 1.56 10.34 27.20
C CYS A 245 0.49 9.59 26.39
N HIS A 246 0.77 9.31 25.13
CA HIS A 246 -0.16 8.57 24.26
C HIS A 246 -0.16 7.04 24.48
N HIS A 247 0.79 6.52 25.25
CA HIS A 247 0.92 5.08 25.51
C HIS A 247 0.15 4.61 26.75
N CYS A 248 0.20 5.38 27.84
CA CYS A 248 -0.53 5.09 29.09
C CYS A 248 -1.69 6.05 29.38
N GLY A 249 -1.79 7.18 28.67
CA GLY A 249 -2.82 8.18 28.91
C GLY A 249 -2.49 9.18 30.03
N PHE A 250 -1.35 9.03 30.74
CA PHE A 250 -0.89 9.97 31.76
C PHE A 250 -0.90 11.41 31.21
N ALA A 251 -1.48 12.34 31.95
CA ALA A 251 -1.58 13.72 31.57
C ALA A 251 -1.29 14.63 32.77
N VAL A 252 -0.58 15.74 32.51
CA VAL A 252 -0.30 16.79 33.50
C VAL A 252 -0.56 18.16 32.87
N PRO A 253 -0.96 19.16 33.66
CA PRO A 253 -1.06 20.54 33.18
C PRO A 253 0.25 20.99 32.52
N ARG A 254 0.16 21.76 31.43
CA ARG A 254 1.33 22.35 30.79
C ARG A 254 1.95 23.36 31.76
N PRO A 255 3.21 23.20 32.18
CA PRO A 255 3.83 24.14 33.11
C PRO A 255 4.13 25.47 32.40
N GLU A 256 3.92 26.59 33.10
CA GLU A 256 4.16 27.95 32.58
C GLU A 256 5.66 28.24 32.43
N ALA A 257 6.48 27.67 33.32
CA ALA A 257 7.93 27.75 33.31
C ALA A 257 8.55 26.36 33.10
N CYS A 258 9.72 26.30 32.46
CA CYS A 258 10.51 25.08 32.43
C CYS A 258 10.90 24.67 33.87
N PRO A 259 10.64 23.42 34.31
CA PRO A 259 10.97 22.98 35.66
C PRO A 259 12.49 22.91 35.92
N GLU A 260 13.31 22.87 34.88
CA GLU A 260 14.77 22.76 35.00
C GLU A 260 15.49 24.11 34.95
N CYS A 261 15.07 25.05 34.09
CA CYS A 261 15.74 26.36 33.94
C CYS A 261 14.88 27.57 34.32
N GLY A 262 13.62 27.37 34.72
CA GLY A 262 12.71 28.43 35.17
C GLY A 262 12.24 29.40 34.09
N THR A 263 12.66 29.23 32.83
CA THR A 263 12.28 30.18 31.77
C THR A 263 10.83 29.98 31.33
N LEU A 264 10.10 31.09 31.19
CA LEU A 264 8.67 31.13 30.84
C LEU A 264 8.45 30.98 29.34
N ASP A 265 7.35 30.33 28.93
CA ASP A 265 6.89 30.28 27.52
C ASP A 265 7.87 29.72 26.46
N HIS A 266 8.88 28.96 26.87
CA HIS A 266 9.85 28.35 25.94
C HIS A 266 9.68 26.84 25.74
N LEU A 267 8.56 26.26 26.20
CA LEU A 267 8.24 24.85 25.99
C LEU A 267 7.66 24.63 24.61
N VAL A 268 8.28 23.73 23.85
CA VAL A 268 7.89 23.42 22.49
C VAL A 268 7.83 21.93 22.25
N ALA A 269 6.89 21.51 21.42
CA ALA A 269 6.96 20.21 20.80
C ALA A 269 8.18 20.18 19.86
N CYS A 270 9.04 19.20 20.07
CA CYS A 270 10.14 18.81 19.21
C CYS A 270 9.79 17.50 18.51
N GLY A 271 10.14 17.47 17.24
CA GLY A 271 9.59 16.55 16.25
C GLY A 271 8.98 17.39 15.13
N PRO A 272 9.08 16.96 13.87
CA PRO A 272 8.38 17.64 12.81
C PRO A 272 6.88 17.45 13.10
N GLY A 273 6.20 18.57 13.29
CA GLY A 273 4.76 18.62 13.52
C GLY A 273 4.11 19.21 12.28
N VAL A 274 2.96 18.66 11.90
CA VAL A 274 2.12 19.26 10.85
C VAL A 274 1.67 20.67 11.24
N GLU A 275 1.63 20.96 12.54
CA GLU A 275 1.37 22.28 13.12
C GLU A 275 2.49 23.27 12.81
N ARG A 276 3.76 22.85 12.87
CA ARG A 276 4.90 23.72 12.53
C ARG A 276 4.91 24.06 11.05
N ILE A 277 4.64 23.07 10.20
CA ILE A 277 4.50 23.29 8.76
C ILE A 277 3.35 24.29 8.50
N ALA A 278 2.25 24.20 9.24
CA ALA A 278 1.15 25.15 9.12
C ALA A 278 1.53 26.57 9.55
N GLU A 279 2.27 26.74 10.65
CA GLU A 279 2.79 28.05 11.08
C GLU A 279 3.71 28.68 10.02
N GLU A 280 4.62 27.88 9.43
CA GLU A 280 5.52 28.32 8.35
C GLU A 280 4.72 28.69 7.08
N MET A 281 3.73 27.89 6.68
CA MET A 281 2.89 28.19 5.51
C MET A 281 2.04 29.44 5.67
N LEU A 282 1.48 29.69 6.85
CA LEU A 282 0.72 30.93 7.11
C LEU A 282 1.62 32.18 7.08
N THR A 283 2.91 32.02 7.38
CA THR A 283 3.89 33.11 7.35
C THR A 283 4.36 33.40 5.93
N ASP A 284 4.72 32.35 5.19
CA ASP A 284 5.32 32.47 3.85
C ASP A 284 4.26 32.64 2.75
N PHE A 285 3.05 32.11 2.97
CA PHE A 285 1.92 32.16 2.03
C PHE A 285 0.63 32.64 2.72
N PRO A 286 0.59 33.89 3.21
CA PRO A 286 -0.54 34.40 4.02
C PRO A 286 -1.86 34.49 3.24
N GLU A 287 -1.81 34.54 1.91
CA GLU A 287 -2.99 34.61 1.04
C GLU A 287 -3.52 33.22 0.62
N ALA A 288 -2.78 32.14 0.91
CA ALA A 288 -3.16 30.79 0.53
C ALA A 288 -4.13 30.14 1.55
N ARG A 289 -5.22 29.56 1.05
CA ARG A 289 -6.21 28.83 1.87
C ARG A 289 -5.59 27.51 2.35
N THR A 290 -5.16 27.47 3.60
CA THR A 290 -4.47 26.31 4.17
C THR A 290 -5.40 25.45 5.01
N ILE A 291 -5.43 24.14 4.76
CA ILE A 291 -6.16 23.14 5.57
C ILE A 291 -5.18 22.18 6.25
N LEU A 292 -5.33 22.01 7.57
CA LEU A 292 -4.56 21.07 8.38
C LEU A 292 -5.38 19.81 8.70
N LEU A 293 -4.98 18.66 8.13
CA LEU A 293 -5.60 17.36 8.34
C LEU A 293 -4.82 16.52 9.37
N SER A 294 -5.37 16.40 10.58
CA SER A 294 -4.82 15.56 11.65
C SER A 294 -5.93 14.90 12.47
N SER A 295 -5.72 13.63 12.86
CA SER A 295 -6.62 12.86 13.72
C SER A 295 -6.79 13.44 15.12
N ASP A 296 -5.83 14.25 15.55
CA ASP A 296 -5.74 14.75 16.91
C ASP A 296 -6.56 16.03 17.11
N LEU A 297 -7.09 16.61 16.03
CA LEU A 297 -7.81 17.86 16.09
C LEU A 297 -9.27 17.65 16.58
N PRO A 298 -9.79 18.56 17.43
CA PRO A 298 -11.16 18.47 17.94
C PRO A 298 -12.21 18.64 16.82
N GLY A 299 -13.32 17.92 16.92
CA GLY A 299 -14.41 17.95 15.93
C GLY A 299 -14.77 16.59 15.30
N GLY A 300 -13.97 15.54 15.57
CA GLY A 300 -14.28 14.16 15.22
C GLY A 300 -14.51 13.91 13.71
N ALA A 301 -15.13 12.78 13.38
CA ALA A 301 -15.30 12.34 11.98
C ALA A 301 -16.09 13.33 11.09
N ARG A 302 -17.02 14.10 11.68
CA ARG A 302 -17.88 15.04 10.94
C ARG A 302 -17.15 16.28 10.46
N ARG A 303 -16.14 16.74 11.22
CA ARG A 303 -15.25 17.82 10.78
C ARG A 303 -14.31 17.30 9.71
N LEU A 304 -13.67 16.15 9.96
CA LEU A 304 -12.73 15.54 9.01
C LEU A 304 -13.38 15.36 7.63
N ARG A 305 -14.65 14.92 7.59
CA ARG A 305 -15.39 14.79 6.33
C ARG A 305 -15.58 16.13 5.62
N ARG A 306 -15.97 17.19 6.33
CA ARG A 306 -16.12 18.53 5.76
C ARG A 306 -14.80 19.08 5.20
N GLU A 307 -13.70 18.88 5.91
CA GLU A 307 -12.38 19.31 5.42
C GLU A 307 -11.94 18.53 4.18
N LEU A 308 -12.23 17.21 4.14
CA LEU A 308 -11.96 16.39 2.96
C LEU A 308 -12.82 16.78 1.75
N ASP A 309 -14.10 17.10 1.99
CA ASP A 309 -15.02 17.59 0.95
C ASP A 309 -14.53 18.95 0.43
N ALA A 310 -14.18 19.89 1.31
CA ALA A 310 -13.63 21.21 0.94
C ALA A 310 -12.34 21.12 0.11
N ILE A 311 -11.43 20.17 0.43
CA ILE A 311 -10.24 19.95 -0.38
C ILE A 311 -10.63 19.42 -1.77
N ALA A 312 -11.55 18.46 -1.84
CA ALA A 312 -12.00 17.90 -3.12
C ALA A 312 -12.68 18.94 -4.00
N ASP A 313 -13.40 19.89 -3.40
CA ASP A 313 -14.09 21.00 -4.05
C ASP A 313 -13.15 22.18 -4.43
N GLY A 314 -11.85 22.07 -4.17
CA GLY A 314 -10.87 23.12 -4.53
C GLY A 314 -10.86 24.32 -3.59
N GLU A 315 -11.41 24.19 -2.38
CA GLU A 315 -11.51 25.28 -1.40
C GLU A 315 -10.20 25.52 -0.62
N ALA A 316 -9.18 24.68 -0.81
CA ALA A 316 -7.85 24.81 -0.21
C ALA A 316 -6.77 24.91 -1.29
N ASP A 317 -5.78 25.75 -1.07
CA ASP A 317 -4.60 25.85 -1.95
C ASP A 317 -3.44 24.98 -1.40
N ILE A 318 -3.33 24.91 -0.06
CA ILE A 318 -2.32 24.13 0.66
C ILE A 318 -3.00 23.17 1.63
N VAL A 319 -2.73 21.88 1.47
CA VAL A 319 -3.18 20.82 2.37
C VAL A 319 -1.99 20.31 3.15
N ILE A 320 -2.06 20.30 4.47
CA ILE A 320 -0.99 19.78 5.34
C ILE A 320 -1.56 18.59 6.08
N GLY A 321 -0.90 17.43 6.01
CA GLY A 321 -1.44 16.27 6.70
C GLY A 321 -0.52 15.08 6.85
N THR A 322 -1.01 14.13 7.64
CA THR A 322 -0.36 12.83 7.84
C THR A 322 -1.05 11.76 6.99
N GLN A 323 -1.03 10.50 7.44
CA GLN A 323 -1.49 9.35 6.67
C GLN A 323 -2.99 9.31 6.36
N LEU A 324 -3.79 10.19 6.98
CA LEU A 324 -5.21 10.31 6.67
C LEU A 324 -5.46 10.78 5.24
N VAL A 325 -4.61 11.69 4.74
CA VAL A 325 -4.66 12.17 3.36
C VAL A 325 -4.31 11.05 2.36
N ALA A 326 -3.54 10.07 2.83
CA ALA A 326 -3.06 8.96 2.03
C ALA A 326 -4.07 7.82 1.84
N LYS A 327 -5.25 7.83 2.50
CA LYS A 327 -6.21 6.70 2.46
C LYS A 327 -7.58 7.11 1.88
N GLY A 328 -8.06 6.40 0.86
CA GLY A 328 -9.48 6.37 0.48
C GLY A 328 -10.12 7.64 -0.11
N HIS A 329 -9.44 8.79 -0.09
CA HIS A 329 -9.94 10.06 -0.63
C HIS A 329 -9.25 10.42 -1.95
N HIS A 330 -9.89 11.17 -2.82
CA HIS A 330 -9.37 11.55 -4.14
C HIS A 330 -9.42 13.07 -4.24
N PHE A 331 -8.30 13.69 -4.63
CA PHE A 331 -8.14 15.14 -4.69
C PHE A 331 -7.78 15.53 -6.13
N PRO A 332 -8.78 15.90 -6.96
CA PRO A 332 -8.58 16.04 -8.40
C PRO A 332 -7.67 17.21 -8.79
N MET A 333 -7.64 18.27 -7.99
CA MET A 333 -6.81 19.46 -8.23
C MET A 333 -5.40 19.35 -7.65
N MET A 334 -5.02 18.18 -7.12
CA MET A 334 -3.73 17.96 -6.45
C MET A 334 -2.60 17.70 -7.47
N THR A 335 -1.82 18.74 -7.78
CA THR A 335 -0.73 18.69 -8.77
C THR A 335 0.66 18.61 -8.14
N LEU A 336 0.79 19.01 -6.86
CA LEU A 336 2.07 19.01 -6.14
C LEU A 336 1.95 18.23 -4.83
N VAL A 337 2.89 17.33 -4.57
CA VAL A 337 3.01 16.61 -3.29
C VAL A 337 4.43 16.76 -2.76
N GLY A 338 4.60 17.35 -1.58
CA GLY A 338 5.86 17.39 -0.85
C GLY A 338 5.85 16.43 0.34
N ALA A 339 6.69 15.39 0.33
CA ALA A 339 6.94 14.54 1.48
C ALA A 339 8.08 15.12 2.32
N ILE A 340 7.74 15.68 3.48
CA ILE A 340 8.67 16.31 4.43
C ILE A 340 9.25 15.23 5.34
N ASP A 341 10.57 15.32 5.62
CA ASP A 341 11.32 14.41 6.48
C ASP A 341 11.02 12.92 6.20
N ALA A 342 11.14 12.53 4.93
CA ALA A 342 10.71 11.22 4.44
C ALA A 342 11.45 10.05 5.10
N ASP A 343 12.67 10.27 5.61
CA ASP A 343 13.52 9.27 6.24
C ASP A 343 13.21 8.99 7.72
N LEU A 344 12.29 9.73 8.35
CA LEU A 344 11.90 9.47 9.74
C LEU A 344 11.45 8.03 9.98
N GLY A 345 10.78 7.42 9.00
CA GLY A 345 10.31 6.05 9.07
C GLY A 345 11.40 4.99 8.99
N LEU A 346 12.61 5.36 8.55
CA LEU A 346 13.76 4.45 8.35
C LEU A 346 14.62 4.31 9.61
N ALA A 347 14.58 5.27 10.53
CA ALA A 347 15.46 5.33 11.70
C ALA A 347 15.09 4.33 12.81
N ASN A 348 13.95 3.66 12.70
CA ASN A 348 13.47 2.71 13.70
C ASN A 348 14.00 1.32 13.35
N GLY A 349 14.70 0.65 14.28
CA GLY A 349 15.29 -0.69 14.13
C GLY A 349 14.29 -1.84 13.95
N ASP A 350 13.23 -1.61 13.18
CA ASP A 350 12.24 -2.56 12.70
C ASP A 350 12.67 -3.02 11.29
N PRO A 351 12.87 -4.33 11.05
CA PRO A 351 13.28 -4.87 9.76
C PRO A 351 12.28 -4.59 8.62
N ARG A 352 11.04 -4.17 8.91
CA ARG A 352 10.04 -3.77 7.90
C ARG A 352 9.94 -2.25 7.71
N ALA A 353 10.82 -1.47 8.35
CA ALA A 353 10.82 0.00 8.26
C ALA A 353 10.97 0.53 6.83
N ALA A 354 11.88 -0.06 6.05
CA ALA A 354 12.11 0.29 4.65
C ALA A 354 10.86 0.04 3.79
N GLU A 355 10.28 -1.16 3.88
CA GLU A 355 9.05 -1.54 3.18
C GLU A 355 7.87 -0.60 3.51
N ARG A 356 7.63 -0.31 4.79
CA ARG A 356 6.52 0.56 5.19
C ARG A 356 6.73 2.00 4.73
N THR A 357 7.96 2.50 4.82
CA THR A 357 8.31 3.85 4.34
C THR A 357 8.12 3.94 2.83
N PHE A 358 8.59 2.94 2.07
CA PHE A 358 8.40 2.86 0.63
C PHE A 358 6.91 2.84 0.26
N GLN A 359 6.12 1.94 0.86
CA GLN A 359 4.68 1.85 0.58
C GLN A 359 3.95 3.17 0.83
N LEU A 360 4.29 3.86 1.92
CA LEU A 360 3.69 5.13 2.29
C LEU A 360 4.06 6.25 1.32
N LEU A 361 5.35 6.43 1.04
CA LEU A 361 5.83 7.48 0.14
C LEU A 361 5.36 7.23 -1.30
N HIS A 362 5.38 5.99 -1.76
CA HIS A 362 4.87 5.60 -3.08
C HIS A 362 3.37 5.88 -3.18
N GLN A 363 2.60 5.57 -2.13
CA GLN A 363 1.17 5.89 -2.10
C GLN A 363 0.93 7.40 -2.15
N VAL A 364 1.66 8.19 -1.35
CA VAL A 364 1.47 9.64 -1.21
C VAL A 364 1.90 10.38 -2.47
N THR A 365 3.10 10.13 -2.98
CA THR A 365 3.60 10.74 -4.21
C THR A 365 2.78 10.32 -5.43
N GLY A 366 2.29 9.08 -5.45
CA GLY A 366 1.36 8.59 -6.47
C GLY A 366 -0.09 9.08 -6.33
N ARG A 367 -0.42 9.99 -5.40
CA ARG A 367 -1.74 10.66 -5.35
C ARG A 367 -1.81 11.87 -6.26
N ALA A 368 -0.68 12.53 -6.49
CA ALA A 368 -0.57 13.60 -7.46
C ALA A 368 -0.87 13.05 -8.86
N GLY A 369 -1.69 13.75 -9.65
CA GLY A 369 -1.91 13.40 -11.07
C GLY A 369 -2.78 12.17 -11.35
N ARG A 370 -3.54 11.65 -10.36
CA ARG A 370 -4.49 10.54 -10.58
C ARG A 370 -5.73 10.91 -11.40
N SER A 371 -6.01 12.21 -11.58
CA SER A 371 -7.17 12.73 -12.30
C SER A 371 -6.68 13.52 -13.51
N GLY A 372 -7.06 13.08 -14.72
CA GLY A 372 -7.11 13.97 -15.88
C GLY A 372 -5.78 14.38 -16.54
N GLY A 373 -4.71 13.57 -16.50
CA GLY A 373 -3.55 13.81 -17.38
C GLY A 373 -2.71 15.06 -17.08
N ARG A 374 -2.96 15.76 -15.97
CA ARG A 374 -2.13 16.89 -15.50
C ARG A 374 -0.75 16.41 -15.06
N ALA A 375 0.30 17.10 -15.51
CA ALA A 375 1.66 16.82 -15.07
C ALA A 375 1.80 17.15 -13.58
N SER A 376 1.98 16.13 -12.75
CA SER A 376 2.09 16.29 -11.30
C SER A 376 3.51 16.06 -10.82
N ARG A 377 3.93 16.74 -9.74
CA ARG A 377 5.28 16.62 -9.18
C ARG A 377 5.24 16.10 -7.75
N GLY A 378 6.05 15.08 -7.48
CA GLY A 378 6.38 14.63 -6.12
C GLY A 378 7.75 15.17 -5.72
N LEU A 379 7.84 15.83 -4.57
CA LEU A 379 9.08 16.29 -3.96
C LEU A 379 9.32 15.51 -2.67
N ILE A 380 10.56 15.12 -2.41
CA ILE A 380 10.95 14.39 -1.20
C ILE A 380 12.05 15.18 -0.52
N GLN A 381 11.82 15.55 0.72
CA GLN A 381 12.83 16.08 1.61
C GLN A 381 13.37 14.94 2.47
N THR A 382 14.67 14.72 2.45
CA THR A 382 15.32 13.68 3.25
C THR A 382 16.76 14.04 3.56
N PHE A 383 17.24 13.62 4.73
CA PHE A 383 18.67 13.69 5.08
C PHE A 383 19.49 12.52 4.53
N GLN A 384 18.82 11.50 3.98
CA GLN A 384 19.44 10.30 3.43
C GLN A 384 19.07 10.11 1.95
N PRO A 385 19.44 11.05 1.06
CA PRO A 385 19.05 11.00 -0.36
C PRO A 385 19.59 9.76 -1.07
N GLU A 386 20.72 9.21 -0.63
CA GLU A 386 21.35 8.02 -1.19
C GLU A 386 20.71 6.70 -0.71
N HIS A 387 19.79 6.76 0.27
CA HIS A 387 19.15 5.56 0.80
C HIS A 387 18.35 4.83 -0.30
N PRO A 388 18.42 3.48 -0.40
CA PRO A 388 17.78 2.73 -1.48
C PRO A 388 16.28 3.03 -1.67
N VAL A 389 15.54 3.19 -0.57
CA VAL A 389 14.11 3.61 -0.61
C VAL A 389 13.94 4.97 -1.29
N MET A 390 14.78 5.95 -0.98
CA MET A 390 14.66 7.30 -1.55
C MET A 390 14.99 7.31 -3.04
N GLN A 391 16.04 6.58 -3.43
CA GLN A 391 16.43 6.40 -4.82
C GLN A 391 15.33 5.70 -5.65
N ALA A 392 14.67 4.69 -5.08
CA ALA A 392 13.56 4.00 -5.75
C ALA A 392 12.33 4.90 -5.94
N ILE A 393 11.94 5.68 -4.92
CA ILE A 393 10.82 6.62 -5.07
C ILE A 393 11.18 7.73 -6.07
N ALA A 394 12.38 8.31 -5.99
CA ALA A 394 12.80 9.41 -6.87
C ALA A 394 12.91 8.98 -8.35
N SER A 395 13.31 7.74 -8.61
CA SER A 395 13.37 7.19 -9.98
C SER A 395 12.02 6.72 -10.53
N GLY A 396 11.00 6.57 -9.67
CA GLY A 396 9.70 6.01 -10.05
C GLY A 396 9.71 4.51 -10.36
N ASP A 397 10.84 3.83 -10.14
CA ASP A 397 11.02 2.40 -10.40
C ASP A 397 10.82 1.59 -9.11
N ALA A 398 9.61 1.06 -8.94
CA ALA A 398 9.28 0.21 -7.81
C ALA A 398 10.01 -1.15 -7.84
N SER A 399 10.35 -1.67 -9.03
CA SER A 399 11.04 -2.95 -9.18
C SER A 399 12.41 -2.90 -8.53
N ARG A 400 13.12 -1.77 -8.69
CA ARG A 400 14.42 -1.53 -8.05
C ARG A 400 14.38 -1.64 -6.53
N PHE A 401 13.30 -1.17 -5.90
CA PHE A 401 13.11 -1.37 -4.45
C PHE A 401 12.88 -2.86 -4.13
N TYR A 402 11.97 -3.52 -4.85
CA TYR A 402 11.62 -4.91 -4.59
C TYR A 402 12.80 -5.85 -4.74
N GLU A 403 13.56 -5.75 -5.83
CA GLU A 403 14.74 -6.57 -6.08
C GLU A 403 15.77 -6.43 -4.96
N ARG A 404 16.04 -5.19 -4.53
CA ARG A 404 17.01 -4.93 -3.46
C ARG A 404 16.51 -5.45 -2.11
N GLU A 405 15.28 -5.14 -1.74
CA GLU A 405 14.69 -5.56 -0.46
C GLU A 405 14.59 -7.09 -0.38
N ILE A 406 14.19 -7.76 -1.46
CA ILE A 406 14.15 -9.23 -1.56
C ILE A 406 15.54 -9.81 -1.35
N THR A 407 16.54 -9.31 -2.07
CA THR A 407 17.93 -9.79 -1.98
C THR A 407 18.48 -9.65 -0.56
N GLU A 408 18.26 -8.50 0.09
CA GLU A 408 18.73 -8.28 1.46
C GLU A 408 18.02 -9.20 2.47
N ARG A 409 16.70 -9.43 2.30
CA ARG A 409 15.94 -10.32 3.17
C ARG A 409 16.28 -11.79 2.96
N GLU A 410 16.56 -12.21 1.74
CA GLU A 410 17.07 -13.55 1.44
C GLU A 410 18.42 -13.77 2.13
N ARG A 411 19.35 -12.83 1.95
CA ARG A 411 20.71 -12.91 2.50
C ARG A 411 20.72 -12.95 4.03
N THR A 412 19.80 -12.23 4.67
CA THR A 412 19.70 -12.14 6.14
C THR A 412 18.68 -13.11 6.74
N GLY A 413 18.01 -13.93 5.91
CA GLY A 413 16.96 -14.85 6.36
C GLY A 413 15.75 -14.15 6.99
N LEU A 414 15.46 -12.90 6.65
CA LEU A 414 14.29 -12.19 7.15
C LEU A 414 13.01 -12.65 6.40
N PRO A 415 11.81 -12.53 7.00
CA PRO A 415 10.56 -12.89 6.33
C PRO A 415 10.37 -12.14 5.00
N PRO A 416 10.03 -12.84 3.90
CA PRO A 416 9.43 -14.18 3.85
C PRO A 416 10.41 -15.37 3.73
N PHE A 417 11.72 -15.15 3.74
CA PHE A 417 12.75 -16.17 3.50
C PHE A 417 13.25 -16.87 4.77
N GLY A 418 12.90 -16.31 5.94
CA GLY A 418 12.97 -17.00 7.22
C GLY A 418 11.75 -16.70 8.08
N ARG A 419 11.84 -17.07 9.35
CA ARG A 419 10.78 -16.92 10.34
C ARG A 419 11.31 -16.07 11.49
N LEU A 420 10.44 -15.23 12.05
CA LEU A 420 10.75 -14.44 13.23
C LEU A 420 9.68 -14.66 14.29
N ALA A 421 10.09 -14.68 15.56
CA ALA A 421 9.16 -14.57 16.67
C ALA A 421 9.71 -13.61 17.71
N SER A 422 8.84 -12.73 18.21
CA SER A 422 9.15 -11.80 19.28
C SER A 422 8.60 -12.35 20.59
N VAL A 423 9.45 -12.46 21.60
CA VAL A 423 9.04 -12.84 22.96
C VAL A 423 9.24 -11.65 23.87
N ILE A 424 8.14 -11.09 24.38
CA ILE A 424 8.16 -9.94 25.28
C ILE A 424 7.82 -10.42 26.70
N VAL A 425 8.75 -10.21 27.62
CA VAL A 425 8.57 -10.45 29.04
C VAL A 425 8.31 -9.11 29.72
N SER A 426 7.22 -9.01 30.47
CA SER A 426 6.90 -7.81 31.24
C SER A 426 6.65 -8.12 32.72
N ALA A 427 7.05 -7.22 33.61
CA ALA A 427 6.79 -7.32 35.05
C ALA A 427 6.70 -5.93 35.71
N ASN A 428 6.23 -5.87 36.95
CA ASN A 428 6.17 -4.63 37.72
C ASN A 428 7.55 -4.17 38.21
N SER A 429 8.55 -5.07 38.25
CA SER A 429 9.93 -4.72 38.57
C SER A 429 10.87 -5.10 37.42
N ARG A 430 11.89 -4.28 37.17
CA ARG A 430 12.93 -4.53 36.16
C ARG A 430 13.58 -5.90 36.38
N LYS A 431 13.92 -6.20 37.63
CA LYS A 431 14.61 -7.43 38.02
C LYS A 431 13.78 -8.68 37.72
N GLU A 432 12.49 -8.68 38.07
CA GLU A 432 11.60 -9.82 37.73
C GLU A 432 11.50 -10.07 36.22
N ALA A 433 11.35 -9.00 35.43
CA ALA A 433 11.25 -9.13 33.97
C ALA A 433 12.57 -9.64 33.36
N GLU A 434 13.70 -9.10 33.79
CA GLU A 434 15.02 -9.47 33.29
C GLU A 434 15.40 -10.91 33.69
N ASP A 435 15.22 -11.28 34.96
CA ASP A 435 15.56 -12.61 35.48
C ASP A 435 14.74 -13.70 34.77
N HIS A 436 13.45 -13.43 34.51
CA HIS A 436 12.61 -14.35 33.76
C HIS A 436 12.98 -14.42 32.28
N ALA A 437 13.32 -13.29 31.63
CA ALA A 437 13.79 -13.27 30.26
C ALA A 437 15.13 -14.01 30.09
N ARG A 438 16.05 -13.87 31.04
CA ARG A 438 17.31 -14.64 31.10
C ARG A 438 17.04 -16.14 31.31
N SER A 439 16.03 -16.49 32.12
CA SER A 439 15.63 -17.88 32.33
C SER A 439 15.05 -18.51 31.05
N LEU A 440 14.22 -17.77 30.31
CA LEU A 440 13.74 -18.18 28.98
C LEU A 440 14.89 -18.37 28.00
N ARG A 441 15.88 -17.45 27.98
CA ARG A 441 17.08 -17.61 27.15
C ARG A 441 17.87 -18.87 27.48
N ARG A 442 18.04 -19.20 28.76
CA ARG A 442 18.77 -20.41 29.19
C ARG A 442 18.00 -21.70 28.86
N ALA A 443 16.68 -21.62 28.79
CA ALA A 443 15.81 -22.74 28.42
C ALA A 443 15.73 -22.96 26.90
N ALA A 444 16.23 -22.02 26.10
CA ALA A 444 16.33 -22.18 24.66
C ALA A 444 17.37 -23.25 24.33
N THR A 445 16.94 -24.37 23.76
CA THR A 445 17.82 -25.42 23.25
C THR A 445 18.66 -24.88 22.10
N GLU A 446 19.93 -25.25 22.01
CA GLU A 446 20.71 -24.96 20.81
C GLU A 446 20.21 -25.86 19.67
N ASP A 447 19.55 -25.24 18.69
CA ASP A 447 19.12 -25.86 17.43
C ASP A 447 19.85 -25.11 16.31
N GLY A 448 20.60 -25.83 15.47
CA GLY A 448 21.46 -25.21 14.45
C GLY A 448 20.69 -24.35 13.44
N ASP A 449 19.37 -24.53 13.34
CA ASP A 449 18.49 -23.80 12.42
C ASP A 449 17.71 -22.66 13.09
N ILE A 450 17.86 -22.43 14.41
CA ILE A 450 17.15 -21.40 15.18
C ILE A 450 18.12 -20.64 16.09
N GLU A 451 18.28 -19.35 15.83
CA GLU A 451 19.01 -18.43 16.68
C GLU A 451 18.05 -17.69 17.61
N VAL A 452 18.41 -17.59 18.89
CA VAL A 452 17.77 -16.66 19.83
C VAL A 452 18.70 -15.48 20.04
N LEU A 453 18.16 -14.27 20.06
CA LEU A 453 18.86 -13.01 20.30
C LEU A 453 18.26 -12.33 21.55
N GLY A 454 19.11 -11.64 22.32
CA GLY A 454 18.74 -11.08 23.62
C GLY A 454 18.93 -12.06 24.79
N PRO A 455 18.40 -11.75 25.99
CA PRO A 455 17.40 -10.71 26.25
C PRO A 455 17.97 -9.29 26.21
N ALA A 456 17.17 -8.34 25.72
CA ALA A 456 17.47 -6.91 25.74
C ALA A 456 16.24 -6.11 26.16
N GLU A 457 16.38 -4.85 26.56
CA GLU A 457 15.22 -3.99 26.78
C GLU A 457 14.41 -3.86 25.48
N ALA A 458 13.07 -3.90 25.61
CA ALA A 458 12.20 -3.64 24.47
C ALA A 458 12.33 -2.16 24.03
N PRO A 459 12.04 -1.81 22.76
CA PRO A 459 12.08 -0.41 22.30
C PRO A 459 11.30 0.56 23.19
N LEU A 460 10.21 0.08 23.79
CA LEU A 460 9.51 0.71 24.91
C LEU A 460 9.79 -0.10 26.18
N ALA A 461 10.92 0.20 26.84
CA ALA A 461 11.44 -0.51 28.01
C ALA A 461 10.50 -0.46 29.22
N VAL A 462 9.69 0.60 29.36
CA VAL A 462 8.62 0.69 30.35
C VAL A 462 7.32 1.10 29.67
N LEU A 463 6.25 0.37 29.94
CA LEU A 463 4.92 0.67 29.42
C LEU A 463 3.87 0.46 30.51
N ARG A 464 3.14 1.52 30.88
CA ARG A 464 2.10 1.50 31.92
C ARG A 464 2.64 0.95 33.26
N GLY A 465 3.82 1.44 33.66
CA GLY A 465 4.51 1.05 34.90
C GLY A 465 5.19 -0.32 34.86
N ARG A 466 5.10 -1.06 33.74
CA ARG A 466 5.69 -2.40 33.61
C ARG A 466 6.97 -2.37 32.80
N HIS A 467 8.03 -2.95 33.34
CA HIS A 467 9.32 -3.12 32.67
C HIS A 467 9.23 -4.25 31.64
N ARG A 468 9.80 -4.04 30.44
CA ARG A 468 9.69 -4.93 29.29
C ARG A 468 11.06 -5.31 28.75
N PHE A 469 11.31 -6.62 28.69
CA PHE A 469 12.46 -7.22 28.02
C PHE A 469 11.98 -8.03 26.82
N ARG A 470 12.80 -8.11 25.78
CA ARG A 470 12.51 -8.88 24.58
C ARG A 470 13.59 -9.92 24.31
N LEU A 471 13.17 -11.05 23.77
CA LEU A 471 14.00 -11.98 23.02
C LEU A 471 13.48 -12.03 21.58
N LEU A 472 14.39 -12.13 20.63
CA LEU A 472 14.06 -12.32 19.22
C LEU A 472 14.49 -13.72 18.82
N VAL A 473 13.56 -14.52 18.32
CA VAL A 473 13.85 -15.85 17.78
C VAL A 473 13.85 -15.74 16.27
N HIS A 474 14.95 -16.11 15.65
CA HIS A 474 15.17 -16.08 14.21
C HIS A 474 15.49 -17.48 13.73
N GLY A 475 14.84 -17.90 12.65
CA GLY A 475 15.09 -19.22 12.09
C GLY A 475 14.90 -19.24 10.58
N THR A 476 15.39 -20.29 9.95
CA THR A 476 15.17 -20.53 8.53
C THR A 476 13.68 -20.74 8.22
N ARG A 477 13.31 -20.68 6.94
CA ARG A 477 11.92 -20.89 6.49
C ARG A 477 11.32 -22.23 6.92
N ARG A 478 12.16 -23.26 7.09
CA ARG A 478 11.76 -24.62 7.47
C ARG A 478 11.83 -24.86 8.98
N SER A 479 12.43 -23.95 9.73
CA SER A 479 12.62 -24.11 11.17
C SER A 479 11.27 -24.21 11.89
N PRO A 480 11.06 -25.20 12.76
CA PRO A 480 9.81 -25.41 13.47
C PRO A 480 9.69 -24.45 14.67
N ILE A 481 9.69 -23.13 14.43
CA ILE A 481 9.70 -22.08 15.46
C ILE A 481 8.60 -22.30 16.51
N GLN A 482 7.40 -22.74 16.12
CA GLN A 482 6.32 -22.97 17.08
C GLN A 482 6.62 -24.13 18.05
N VAL A 483 7.24 -25.20 17.57
CA VAL A 483 7.64 -26.34 18.41
C VAL A 483 8.76 -25.92 19.35
N PHE A 484 9.75 -25.22 18.81
CA PHE A 484 10.86 -24.65 19.57
C PHE A 484 10.37 -23.72 20.71
N LEU A 485 9.49 -22.77 20.40
CA LEU A 485 8.94 -21.84 21.39
C LEU A 485 8.16 -22.57 22.48
N ARG A 486 7.38 -23.60 22.14
CA ARG A 486 6.66 -24.42 23.13
C ARG A 486 7.64 -25.16 24.05
N ALA A 487 8.70 -25.75 23.49
CA ALA A 487 9.72 -26.45 24.27
C ALA A 487 10.47 -25.48 25.20
N MET A 488 10.90 -24.32 24.68
CA MET A 488 11.57 -23.27 25.45
C MET A 488 10.72 -22.79 26.62
N VAL A 489 9.43 -22.51 26.39
CA VAL A 489 8.50 -22.07 27.44
C VAL A 489 8.22 -23.18 28.46
N ALA A 490 8.12 -24.43 28.02
CA ALA A 490 7.89 -25.57 28.90
C ALA A 490 9.09 -25.89 29.80
N ALA A 491 10.31 -25.70 29.28
CA ALA A 491 11.57 -25.88 30.01
C ALA A 491 11.89 -24.70 30.94
N ALA A 492 11.38 -23.51 30.64
CA ALA A 492 11.56 -22.33 31.49
C ALA A 492 10.71 -22.40 32.78
N PRO A 493 11.13 -21.73 33.87
CA PRO A 493 10.30 -21.59 35.06
C PRO A 493 8.96 -20.94 34.71
N ARG A 494 7.85 -21.43 35.29
CA ARG A 494 6.54 -20.81 35.08
C ARG A 494 6.56 -19.34 35.53
N PRO A 495 5.88 -18.42 34.80
CA PRO A 495 5.70 -17.05 35.26
C PRO A 495 5.09 -17.01 36.67
N ARG A 496 5.64 -16.19 37.55
CA ARG A 496 5.18 -16.00 38.94
C ARG A 496 5.02 -14.51 39.23
N GLY A 497 4.17 -14.20 40.21
CA GLY A 497 3.96 -12.83 40.65
C GLY A 497 3.43 -11.95 39.52
N SER A 498 4.16 -10.87 39.20
CA SER A 498 3.75 -9.88 38.22
C SER A 498 4.19 -10.18 36.79
N VAL A 499 4.93 -11.27 36.56
CA VAL A 499 5.55 -11.60 35.27
C VAL A 499 4.50 -12.06 34.25
N GLN A 500 4.56 -11.50 33.04
CA GLN A 500 3.77 -11.91 31.88
C GLN A 500 4.69 -12.12 30.68
N VAL A 501 4.45 -13.20 29.93
CA VAL A 501 5.19 -13.53 28.71
C VAL A 501 4.21 -13.49 27.54
N GLN A 502 4.52 -12.65 26.55
CA GLN A 502 3.79 -12.55 25.30
C GLN A 502 4.67 -13.04 24.17
N ILE A 503 4.14 -13.90 23.31
CA ILE A 503 4.83 -14.44 22.16
C ILE A 503 4.05 -14.05 20.91
N ASP A 504 4.73 -13.38 19.98
CA ASP A 504 4.20 -13.01 18.68
C ASP A 504 5.00 -13.72 17.59
N VAL A 505 4.35 -14.60 16.83
CA VAL A 505 4.97 -15.38 15.76
C VAL A 505 4.71 -14.66 14.44
N ASP A 506 5.77 -14.43 13.68
CA ASP A 506 5.80 -13.61 12.47
C ASP A 506 5.29 -12.17 12.71
N PRO A 507 5.89 -11.42 13.68
CA PRO A 507 5.43 -10.09 14.06
C PRO A 507 5.47 -9.11 12.87
N GLN A 508 4.40 -8.31 12.75
CA GLN A 508 4.28 -7.25 11.74
C GLN A 508 4.93 -5.92 12.19
N SER A 509 5.20 -5.79 13.49
CA SER A 509 5.83 -4.63 14.11
C SER A 509 6.70 -5.10 15.28
N PHE A 510 7.87 -4.47 15.45
CA PHE A 510 8.80 -4.78 16.54
C PHE A 510 8.79 -3.76 17.69
N LEU A 511 7.85 -2.80 17.66
CA LEU A 511 7.58 -1.79 18.69
C LEU A 511 6.65 -2.31 19.81
#